data_AF-A0A135VU69-F1
#
_entry.id   AF-A0A135VU69-F1
#
_cell.length_a   1.000
_cell.length_b   1.000
_cell.length_c   1.000
_cell.angle_alpha   90.00
_cell.angle_beta   90.00
_cell.angle_gamma   90.00
#
_symmetry.space_group_name_H-M   'P 1'
#
loop_
_entity.id
_entity.type
_entity.pdbx_description
1 polymer ?
#
loop_
_entity_poly.entity_id
_entity_poly.type
_entity_poly.pdbx_seq_one_letter_code
_entity_poly.pdbx_strand_id
1 'polypeptide(L)'
;MPRNYVQISRDEFERTMAPFKAKTSIRSVEGEIIYRIPLPNDLSVWIYSTVNPKLGFSREYGADAIRTVLMYKNTHAVMKESKTLRTASWEKNLLQKIKNLSERATDYKCPWGHALVKRRGKKGKGSFYGCAMFPDCKYVYKGEKRLSDVYDPKNVPPLEKIEKKKQ
;
A
#
# COMPACT_ATOMS: atom_id res chain seq x y z
N MET A 1 -0.23 -3.21 -32.08
CA MET A 1 -1.36 -2.25 -32.05
C MET A 1 -1.10 -1.23 -30.94
N PRO A 2 -1.24 0.09 -31.20
CA PRO A 2 -1.07 1.10 -30.17
C PRO A 2 -2.16 0.94 -29.10
N ARG A 3 -1.79 1.13 -27.82
CA ARG A 3 -2.76 1.10 -26.72
C ARG A 3 -3.64 2.35 -26.81
N ASN A 4 -4.95 2.17 -26.81
CA ASN A 4 -5.89 3.28 -26.76
C ASN A 4 -6.05 3.75 -25.31
N TYR A 5 -5.63 4.98 -25.01
CA TYR A 5 -5.77 5.56 -23.68
C TYR A 5 -7.04 6.40 -23.60
N VAL A 6 -7.60 6.47 -22.40
CA VAL A 6 -8.83 7.18 -22.09
C VAL A 6 -8.55 8.29 -21.08
N GLN A 7 -9.26 9.39 -21.23
CA GLN A 7 -9.33 10.42 -20.20
C GLN A 7 -10.33 9.98 -19.14
N ILE A 8 -9.93 10.00 -17.87
CA ILE A 8 -10.77 9.60 -16.74
C ILE A 8 -11.21 10.88 -16.02
N SER A 9 -12.52 11.06 -15.90
CA SER A 9 -13.11 12.13 -15.10
C SER A 9 -13.10 11.80 -13.62
N ARG A 10 -13.23 12.83 -12.79
CA ARG A 10 -13.35 12.71 -11.34
C ARG A 10 -14.58 11.88 -10.96
N ASP A 11 -15.72 12.12 -11.58
CA ASP A 11 -16.97 11.41 -11.29
C ASP A 11 -16.86 9.92 -11.62
N GLU A 12 -16.24 9.58 -12.76
CA GLU A 12 -15.95 8.17 -13.09
C GLU A 12 -15.07 7.52 -12.02
N PHE A 13 -14.01 8.21 -11.59
CA PHE A 13 -13.11 7.69 -10.57
C PHE A 13 -13.82 7.52 -9.21
N GLU A 14 -14.61 8.51 -8.81
CA GLU A 14 -15.36 8.48 -7.55
C GLU A 14 -16.42 7.38 -7.54
N ARG A 15 -17.11 7.12 -8.67
CA ARG A 15 -18.01 5.96 -8.81
C ARG A 15 -17.28 4.64 -8.58
N THR A 16 -16.10 4.45 -9.17
CA THR A 16 -15.29 3.24 -8.96
C THR A 16 -14.82 3.11 -7.50
N MET A 17 -14.54 4.22 -6.82
CA MET A 17 -14.06 4.22 -5.43
C MET A 17 -15.17 4.17 -4.37
N ALA A 18 -16.42 4.49 -4.74
CA ALA A 18 -17.55 4.58 -3.82
C ALA A 18 -17.74 3.34 -2.91
N PRO A 19 -17.60 2.08 -3.40
CA PRO A 19 -17.77 0.89 -2.56
C PRO A 19 -16.74 0.78 -1.42
N PHE A 20 -15.59 1.43 -1.55
CA PHE A 20 -14.47 1.30 -0.60
C PHE A 20 -14.49 2.35 0.52
N LYS A 21 -15.48 3.25 0.54
CA LYS A 21 -15.57 4.38 1.51
C LYS A 21 -14.23 5.11 1.65
N ALA A 22 -13.53 5.31 0.53
CA ALA A 22 -12.18 5.82 0.53
C ALA A 22 -12.16 7.27 1.02
N LYS A 23 -11.21 7.60 1.91
CA LYS A 23 -10.95 8.99 2.32
C LYS A 23 -10.13 9.68 1.23
N THR A 24 -10.53 10.87 0.80
CA THR A 24 -9.78 11.65 -0.18
C THR A 24 -8.78 12.58 0.51
N SER A 25 -7.67 12.83 -0.16
CA SER A 25 -6.70 13.86 0.24
C SER A 25 -6.11 14.50 -1.01
N ILE A 26 -5.92 15.81 -0.95
CA ILE A 26 -5.32 16.60 -2.02
C ILE A 26 -4.01 17.15 -1.47
N ARG A 27 -2.88 16.79 -2.10
CA ARG A 27 -1.56 17.30 -1.69
C ARG A 27 -1.26 18.70 -2.26
N SER A 28 -1.75 18.98 -3.47
CA SER A 28 -1.66 20.29 -4.13
C SER A 28 -2.79 20.43 -5.15
N VAL A 29 -3.17 21.66 -5.47
CA VAL A 29 -4.26 21.98 -6.42
C VAL A 29 -3.95 21.49 -7.84
N GLU A 30 -2.66 21.44 -8.19
CA GLU A 30 -2.16 20.98 -9.50
C GLU A 30 -1.71 19.51 -9.50
N GLY A 31 -1.80 18.86 -8.34
CA GLY A 31 -1.29 17.51 -8.12
C GLY A 31 -2.23 16.43 -8.65
N GLU A 32 -2.63 15.55 -7.75
CA GLU A 32 -3.60 14.49 -8.01
C GLU A 32 -4.42 14.21 -6.76
N ILE A 33 -5.65 13.74 -6.94
CA ILE A 33 -6.50 13.28 -5.84
C ILE A 33 -5.99 11.92 -5.38
N ILE A 34 -5.70 11.78 -4.09
CA ILE A 34 -5.29 10.53 -3.47
C ILE A 34 -6.47 9.96 -2.68
N TYR A 35 -6.87 8.74 -3.02
CA TYR A 35 -7.90 7.97 -2.32
C TYR A 35 -7.24 7.00 -1.35
N ARG A 36 -7.74 6.91 -0.13
CA ARG A 36 -7.19 6.08 0.94
C ARG A 36 -8.26 5.13 1.47
N ILE A 37 -8.05 3.84 1.25
CA ILE A 37 -8.92 2.77 1.76
C ILE A 37 -8.32 2.28 3.08
N PRO A 38 -8.98 2.48 4.23
CA PRO A 38 -8.47 2.01 5.52
C PRO A 38 -8.53 0.48 5.60
N LEU A 39 -7.49 -0.11 6.20
CA LEU A 39 -7.37 -1.54 6.48
C LEU A 39 -6.99 -1.75 7.96
N PRO A 40 -7.05 -2.98 8.49
CA PRO A 40 -6.64 -3.27 9.86
C PRO A 40 -5.19 -2.88 10.18
N ASN A 41 -4.87 -2.75 11.46
CA ASN A 41 -3.50 -2.49 11.96
C ASN A 41 -2.81 -1.26 11.34
N ASP A 42 -3.52 -0.14 11.20
CA ASP A 42 -3.02 1.11 10.61
C ASP A 42 -2.49 0.98 9.18
N LEU A 43 -2.88 -0.09 8.48
CA LEU A 43 -2.62 -0.24 7.05
C LEU A 43 -3.67 0.53 6.25
N SER A 44 -3.29 0.99 5.07
CA SER A 44 -4.24 1.57 4.11
C SER A 44 -3.75 1.40 2.69
N VAL A 45 -4.67 1.20 1.75
CA VAL A 45 -4.35 1.23 0.31
C VAL A 45 -4.53 2.65 -0.18
N TRP A 46 -3.45 3.22 -0.71
CA TRP A 46 -3.45 4.54 -1.32
C TRP A 46 -3.49 4.42 -2.83
N ILE A 47 -4.43 5.13 -3.44
CA ILE A 47 -4.62 5.20 -4.88
C ILE A 47 -4.37 6.63 -5.32
N TYR A 48 -3.32 6.80 -6.11
CA TYR A 48 -2.93 8.04 -6.75
C TYR A 48 -3.63 8.10 -8.11
N SER A 49 -4.73 8.85 -8.17
CA SER A 49 -5.72 8.74 -9.25
C SER A 49 -5.29 9.36 -10.57
N THR A 50 -4.20 10.13 -10.60
CA THR A 50 -3.79 11.01 -11.72
C THR A 50 -4.81 12.09 -12.11
N VAL A 51 -5.99 12.12 -11.45
CA VAL A 51 -7.04 13.12 -11.66
C VAL A 51 -6.62 14.41 -11.00
N ASN A 52 -6.52 15.47 -11.79
CA ASN A 52 -6.19 16.80 -11.30
C ASN A 52 -7.38 17.37 -10.49
N PRO A 53 -7.15 17.84 -9.26
CA PRO A 53 -8.23 18.35 -8.40
C PRO A 53 -8.99 19.55 -8.97
N LYS A 54 -8.32 20.44 -9.71
CA LYS A 54 -8.89 21.66 -10.30
C LYS A 54 -9.61 21.37 -11.61
N LEU A 55 -8.99 20.60 -12.49
CA LEU A 55 -9.55 20.29 -13.81
C LEU A 55 -10.61 19.19 -13.75
N GLY A 56 -10.57 18.31 -12.74
CA GLY A 56 -11.49 17.19 -12.63
C GLY A 56 -11.24 16.05 -13.62
N PHE A 57 -10.14 16.11 -14.38
CA PHE A 57 -9.77 15.07 -15.34
C PHE A 57 -8.35 14.57 -15.10
N SER A 58 -8.10 13.33 -15.53
CA SER A 58 -6.76 12.76 -15.59
C SER A 58 -5.88 13.54 -16.58
N ARG A 59 -4.57 13.58 -16.34
CA ARG A 59 -3.55 14.27 -17.17
C ARG A 59 -3.55 13.83 -18.64
N GLU A 60 -2.80 14.49 -19.51
CA GLU A 60 -2.72 14.12 -20.94
C GLU A 60 -2.11 12.73 -21.19
N TYR A 61 -2.23 12.26 -22.44
CA TYR A 61 -1.64 11.03 -22.95
C TYR A 61 -0.11 11.02 -22.76
N GLY A 62 0.47 9.89 -22.34
CA GLY A 62 1.93 9.76 -22.12
C GLY A 62 2.42 10.25 -20.75
N ALA A 63 1.56 10.88 -19.94
CA ALA A 63 1.87 11.26 -18.56
C ALA A 63 1.71 10.08 -17.56
N ASP A 64 1.94 10.35 -16.26
CA ASP A 64 1.92 9.35 -15.19
C ASP A 64 0.62 8.51 -15.15
N ALA A 65 0.72 7.29 -14.65
CA ALA A 65 -0.35 6.30 -14.59
C ALA A 65 -0.83 6.09 -13.14
N ILE A 66 -2.01 5.49 -12.94
CA ILE A 66 -2.59 5.31 -11.61
C ILE A 66 -1.67 4.41 -10.78
N ARG A 67 -1.24 4.90 -9.60
CA ARG A 67 -0.39 4.14 -8.67
C ARG A 67 -1.22 3.63 -7.50
N THR A 68 -0.99 2.38 -7.11
CA THR A 68 -1.67 1.74 -5.97
C THR A 68 -0.60 1.22 -5.01
N VAL A 69 -0.62 1.71 -3.77
CA VAL A 69 0.44 1.47 -2.77
C VAL A 69 -0.19 1.08 -1.45
N LEU A 70 0.32 0.03 -0.80
CA LEU A 70 -0.02 -0.32 0.57
C LEU A 70 0.87 0.49 1.51
N MET A 71 0.25 1.30 2.36
CA MET A 71 0.88 2.20 3.31
C MET A 71 0.67 1.70 4.73
N TYR A 72 1.63 1.96 5.61
CA TYR A 72 1.55 1.73 7.05
C TYR A 72 1.70 3.06 7.80
N LYS A 73 0.80 3.32 8.76
CA LYS A 73 0.77 4.56 9.57
C LYS A 73 0.79 5.85 8.75
N ASN A 74 0.26 5.81 7.52
CA ASN A 74 0.24 6.92 6.56
C ASN A 74 1.61 7.49 6.13
N THR A 75 2.72 6.90 6.56
CA THR A 75 4.08 7.42 6.31
C THR A 75 4.96 6.42 5.58
N HIS A 76 4.79 5.12 5.84
CA HIS A 76 5.68 4.09 5.33
C HIS A 76 5.08 3.30 4.18
N ALA A 77 5.74 3.28 3.03
CA ALA A 77 5.31 2.49 1.88
C ALA A 77 5.77 1.03 2.03
N VAL A 78 4.82 0.12 2.25
CA VAL A 78 5.09 -1.29 2.54
C VAL A 78 5.35 -2.10 1.26
N MET A 79 4.51 -1.87 0.25
CA MET A 79 4.63 -2.45 -1.09
C MET A 79 3.74 -1.71 -2.09
N LYS A 80 4.01 -1.90 -3.39
CA LYS A 80 3.25 -1.31 -4.48
C LYS A 80 2.85 -2.35 -5.50
N GLU A 81 1.72 -2.12 -6.16
CA GLU A 81 1.34 -2.84 -7.37
C GLU A 81 2.01 -2.21 -8.60
N SER A 82 1.96 -2.94 -9.72
CA SER A 82 2.31 -2.35 -11.02
C SER A 82 1.41 -1.15 -11.34
N LYS A 83 1.90 -0.17 -12.12
CA LYS A 83 1.07 0.98 -12.51
C LYS A 83 -0.15 0.52 -13.30
N THR A 84 -1.31 1.14 -13.08
CA THR A 84 -2.52 0.90 -13.87
C THR A 84 -2.60 1.92 -15.00
N LEU A 85 -2.47 1.43 -16.24
CA LEU A 85 -2.60 2.25 -17.42
C LEU A 85 -4.05 2.72 -17.58
N ARG A 86 -4.22 3.95 -18.07
CA ARG A 86 -5.52 4.57 -18.34
C ARG A 86 -6.05 4.11 -19.70
N THR A 87 -6.24 2.81 -19.87
CA THR A 87 -6.87 2.20 -21.05
C THR A 87 -8.34 1.90 -20.76
N ALA A 88 -9.12 1.45 -21.74
CA ALA A 88 -10.54 1.08 -21.51
C ALA A 88 -10.77 0.10 -20.34
N SER A 89 -9.78 -0.74 -20.02
CA SER A 89 -9.81 -1.71 -18.90
C SER A 89 -9.23 -1.18 -17.57
N TRP A 90 -8.97 0.13 -17.45
CA TRP A 90 -8.31 0.72 -16.27
C TRP A 90 -9.04 0.38 -14.97
N GLU A 91 -10.37 0.45 -14.96
CA GLU A 91 -11.23 0.24 -13.80
C GLU A 91 -11.07 -1.19 -13.27
N LYS A 92 -11.30 -2.19 -14.12
CA LYS A 92 -11.14 -3.61 -13.78
C LYS A 92 -9.72 -3.89 -13.24
N ASN A 93 -8.70 -3.33 -13.88
CA ASN A 93 -7.30 -3.52 -13.46
C ASN A 93 -7.01 -2.86 -12.11
N LEU A 94 -7.57 -1.67 -11.85
CA LEU A 94 -7.43 -0.97 -10.58
C LEU A 94 -8.11 -1.75 -9.45
N LEU A 95 -9.36 -2.19 -9.65
CA LEU A 95 -10.12 -2.95 -8.67
C LEU A 95 -9.41 -4.25 -8.29
N GLN A 96 -8.85 -4.97 -9.26
CA GLN A 96 -8.07 -6.18 -9.00
C GLN A 96 -6.83 -5.89 -8.14
N LYS A 97 -6.14 -4.77 -8.38
CA LYS A 97 -4.95 -4.38 -7.61
C LYS A 97 -5.30 -3.91 -6.19
N ILE A 98 -6.42 -3.21 -6.02
CA ILE A 98 -6.94 -2.86 -4.70
C ILE A 98 -7.23 -4.13 -3.91
N LYS A 99 -7.93 -5.10 -4.52
CA LYS A 99 -8.20 -6.41 -3.90
C LYS A 99 -6.91 -7.12 -3.53
N ASN A 100 -5.95 -7.21 -4.47
CA ASN A 100 -4.66 -7.86 -4.23
C ASN A 100 -3.91 -7.26 -3.04
N LEU A 101 -3.86 -5.93 -2.89
CA LEU A 101 -3.19 -5.29 -1.74
C LEU A 101 -3.99 -5.43 -0.45
N SER A 102 -5.32 -5.41 -0.52
CA SER A 102 -6.19 -5.60 0.64
C SER A 102 -6.01 -6.99 1.24
N GLU A 103 -5.89 -8.03 0.41
CA GLU A 103 -5.59 -9.41 0.83
C GLU A 103 -4.17 -9.60 1.42
N ARG A 104 -3.29 -8.60 1.28
CA ARG A 104 -1.95 -8.62 1.90
C ARG A 104 -1.99 -8.14 3.34
N ALA A 105 -2.95 -7.30 3.70
CA ALA A 105 -3.13 -6.85 5.06
C ALA A 105 -3.61 -8.00 5.94
N THR A 106 -3.10 -8.04 7.17
CA THR A 106 -3.45 -9.09 8.13
C THR A 106 -3.69 -8.47 9.50
N ASP A 107 -4.42 -9.19 10.34
CA ASP A 107 -4.68 -8.78 11.72
C ASP A 107 -3.50 -9.06 12.66
N TYR A 108 -2.45 -9.70 12.16
CA TYR A 108 -1.27 -10.06 12.95
C TYR A 108 -0.34 -8.86 13.17
N LYS A 109 0.30 -8.85 14.35
CA LYS A 109 1.35 -7.90 14.72
C LYS A 109 2.63 -8.64 15.08
N CYS A 110 3.77 -7.99 14.87
CA CYS A 110 5.05 -8.47 15.39
C CYS A 110 5.15 -8.20 16.91
N PRO A 111 6.17 -8.75 17.61
CA PRO A 111 6.39 -8.50 19.04
C PRO A 111 6.53 -7.02 19.43
N TRP A 112 6.92 -6.14 18.49
CA TRP A 112 6.99 -4.68 18.70
C TRP A 112 5.67 -3.95 18.37
N GLY A 113 4.59 -4.68 18.08
CA GLY A 113 3.28 -4.11 17.78
C GLY A 113 3.09 -3.58 16.35
N HIS A 114 4.08 -3.76 15.46
CA HIS A 114 3.93 -3.38 14.05
C HIS A 114 3.09 -4.39 13.27
N ALA A 115 2.34 -3.91 12.28
CA ALA A 115 1.53 -4.77 11.42
C ALA A 115 2.38 -5.80 10.66
N LEU A 116 1.88 -7.02 10.52
CA LEU A 116 2.41 -8.01 9.60
C LEU A 116 1.61 -8.01 8.29
N VAL A 117 2.31 -8.20 7.18
CA VAL A 117 1.70 -8.29 5.85
C VAL A 117 2.12 -9.58 5.15
N LYS A 118 1.21 -10.18 4.37
CA LYS A 118 1.46 -11.41 3.63
C LYS A 118 2.35 -11.15 2.41
N ARG A 119 3.62 -11.52 2.49
CA ARG A 119 4.59 -11.40 1.40
C ARG A 119 4.74 -12.73 0.65
N ARG A 120 5.17 -12.65 -0.61
CA ARG A 120 5.50 -13.84 -1.42
C ARG A 120 6.98 -14.15 -1.28
N GLY A 121 7.32 -15.43 -1.11
CA GLY A 121 8.72 -15.87 -1.09
C GLY A 121 9.43 -15.64 -2.43
N LYS A 122 10.77 -15.65 -2.39
CA LYS A 122 11.60 -15.59 -3.62
C LYS A 122 11.22 -16.74 -4.56
N LYS A 123 11.18 -16.47 -5.86
CA LYS A 123 10.83 -17.45 -6.92
C LYS A 123 9.46 -18.12 -6.72
N GLY A 124 8.53 -17.46 -6.02
CA GLY A 124 7.17 -17.98 -5.82
C GLY A 124 7.04 -19.12 -4.82
N LYS A 125 8.11 -19.48 -4.10
CA LYS A 125 8.06 -20.52 -3.05
C LYS A 125 7.32 -19.97 -1.82
N GLY A 126 6.03 -20.31 -1.70
CA GLY A 126 5.19 -20.04 -0.54
C GLY A 126 4.89 -18.57 -0.25
N SER A 127 4.15 -18.35 0.83
CA SER A 127 3.89 -17.04 1.42
C SER A 127 4.36 -17.00 2.87
N PHE A 128 4.79 -15.83 3.33
CA PHE A 128 5.17 -15.58 4.72
C PHE A 128 4.59 -14.25 5.18
N TYR A 129 4.55 -14.01 6.49
CA TYR A 129 4.12 -12.75 7.06
C TYR A 129 5.35 -11.94 7.46
N GLY A 130 5.58 -10.80 6.82
CA GLY A 130 6.71 -9.92 7.12
C GLY A 130 6.24 -8.63 7.77
N CYS A 131 7.07 -8.04 8.62
CA CYS A 131 6.77 -6.75 9.23
C CYS A 131 6.55 -5.65 8.17
N ALA A 132 5.59 -4.77 8.45
CA ALA A 132 5.33 -3.59 7.64
C ALA A 132 6.51 -2.61 7.66
N MET A 133 7.23 -2.49 8.79
CA MET A 133 8.42 -1.63 8.97
C MET A 133 9.72 -2.22 8.41
N PHE A 134 9.68 -3.20 7.51
CA PHE A 134 10.89 -3.59 6.78
C PHE A 134 11.41 -2.37 5.97
N PRO A 135 12.74 -2.09 5.93
CA PRO A 135 13.87 -2.91 6.37
C PRO A 135 14.27 -2.80 7.86
N ASP A 136 13.70 -1.86 8.59
CA ASP A 136 14.06 -1.54 9.99
C ASP A 136 13.65 -2.66 10.96
N CYS A 137 12.52 -3.32 10.68
CA CYS A 137 12.10 -4.52 11.38
C CYS A 137 12.09 -5.72 10.41
N LYS A 138 13.02 -6.66 10.60
CA LYS A 138 13.20 -7.86 9.75
C LYS A 138 12.40 -9.07 10.21
N TYR A 139 11.47 -8.90 11.14
CA TYR A 139 10.67 -9.99 11.69
C TYR A 139 9.80 -10.65 10.61
N VAL A 140 9.83 -11.98 10.62
CA VAL A 140 9.10 -12.84 9.71
C VAL A 140 8.41 -13.95 10.51
N TYR A 141 7.13 -14.14 10.23
CA TYR A 141 6.31 -15.21 10.75
C TYR A 141 5.91 -16.16 9.62
N LYS A 142 6.18 -17.46 9.77
CA LYS A 142 5.97 -18.47 8.72
C LYS A 142 4.64 -19.23 8.83
N GLY A 143 3.83 -18.97 9.86
CA GLY A 143 2.49 -19.59 9.98
C GLY A 143 2.46 -21.04 10.47
N GLU A 144 3.61 -21.64 10.81
CA GLU A 144 3.69 -23.04 11.28
C GLU A 144 3.49 -23.20 12.81
N LYS A 145 3.57 -22.12 13.59
CA LYS A 145 3.39 -22.07 15.06
C LYS A 145 2.39 -20.98 15.41
N ARG A 146 1.66 -21.03 16.53
CA ARG A 146 0.76 -19.91 16.90
C ARG A 146 1.61 -18.65 17.13
N LEU A 147 1.09 -17.45 16.82
CA LEU A 147 1.83 -16.19 17.01
C LEU A 147 2.36 -16.01 18.44
N SER A 148 1.64 -16.56 19.43
CA SER A 148 2.03 -16.61 20.84
C SER A 148 3.37 -17.33 21.08
N ASP A 149 3.75 -18.24 20.19
CA ASP A 149 4.86 -19.17 20.38
C ASP A 149 6.15 -18.68 19.70
N VAL A 150 6.15 -17.45 19.15
CA VAL A 150 7.25 -16.87 18.33
C VAL A 150 7.85 -15.61 18.97
N TYR A 151 7.89 -15.54 20.31
CA TYR A 151 8.87 -14.69 20.97
C TYR A 151 10.23 -15.38 20.89
N ASP A 152 10.97 -15.14 19.80
CA ASP A 152 12.38 -15.56 19.67
C ASP A 152 13.29 -14.37 20.02
N PRO A 153 14.03 -14.42 21.14
CA PRO A 153 14.97 -13.39 21.58
C PRO A 153 16.03 -13.01 20.51
N LYS A 154 16.25 -13.86 19.50
CA LYS A 154 17.24 -13.63 18.44
C LYS A 154 16.81 -12.60 17.39
N ASN A 155 15.53 -12.21 17.35
CA ASN A 155 15.00 -11.22 16.40
C ASN A 155 14.91 -9.81 17.01
N VAL A 156 15.41 -9.59 18.23
CA VAL A 156 15.48 -8.28 18.87
C VAL A 156 16.50 -7.39 18.14
N PRO A 157 16.13 -6.21 17.62
CA PRO A 157 17.09 -5.24 17.13
C PRO A 157 18.11 -4.93 18.24
N PRO A 158 19.40 -4.70 17.94
CA PRO A 158 20.31 -4.19 18.94
C PRO A 158 19.69 -2.95 19.60
N LEU A 159 19.63 -2.91 20.92
CA LEU A 159 19.18 -1.72 21.65
C LEU A 159 19.96 -0.52 21.10
N GLU A 160 19.26 0.54 20.70
CA GLU A 160 19.92 1.80 20.34
C GLU A 160 20.85 2.16 21.50
N LYS A 161 22.14 2.30 21.19
CA LYS A 161 23.11 2.75 22.18
C LYS A 161 22.67 4.16 22.58
N ILE A 162 22.10 4.29 23.77
CA ILE A 162 21.90 5.59 24.40
C ILE A 162 23.31 6.15 24.58
N GLU A 163 23.73 7.04 23.67
CA GLU A 163 24.91 7.86 23.87
C GLU A 163 24.64 8.68 25.13
N LYS A 164 25.22 8.23 26.24
CA LYS A 164 25.31 9.01 27.46
C LYS A 164 26.08 10.27 27.09
N LYS A 165 25.36 11.35 26.80
CA LYS A 165 25.93 12.70 26.88
C LYS A 165 26.46 12.84 28.31
N LYS A 166 27.78 12.73 28.44
CA LYS A 166 28.49 13.08 29.67
C LYS A 166 28.20 14.55 29.95
N GLN A 167 27.62 14.82 31.12
CA GLN A 167 27.79 16.10 31.80
C GLN A 167 29.26 16.27 32.19
#